data_AF-A0A496WEY3-F1
#
_entry.id   AF-A0A496WEY3-F1
#
_cell.length_a   1.000
_cell.length_b   1.000
_cell.length_c   1.000
_cell.angle_alpha   90.00
_cell.angle_beta   90.00
_cell.angle_gamma   90.00
#
_symmetry.space_group_name_H-M   'P 1'
#
loop_
_entity.id
_entity.type
_entity.pdbx_description
1 polymer ?
#
loop_
_entity_poly.entity_id
_entity_poly.type
_entity_poly.pdbx_seq_one_letter_code
_entity_poly.pdbx_strand_id
1 'polypeptide(L)'
;MTISSCEVWPASTGATVGLIACATGSRASIKSRCIISSFRHITSLKSVWCADDRNKAITDAKNSRFEGLPPGDCARAAIIDRGYLVGNQVGIRGAPALIKSNGEKIEGYVPYLELIPQLLQ
;
A
#
# COMPACT_ATOMS: atom_id res chain seq x y z
N MET A 1 -42.43 7.13 35.05
CA MET A 1 -42.39 6.93 33.59
C MET A 1 -40.94 7.11 33.14
N THR A 2 -40.11 6.06 33.32
CA THR A 2 -39.58 5.11 32.29
C THR A 2 -38.40 5.73 31.50
N ILE A 3 -37.09 5.53 31.79
CA ILE A 3 -36.16 4.36 31.97
C ILE A 3 -35.76 3.65 30.67
N SER A 4 -34.44 3.62 30.35
CA SER A 4 -33.59 2.43 30.01
C SER A 4 -32.44 2.80 29.04
N SER A 5 -31.13 2.63 29.27
CA SER A 5 -30.38 2.13 30.43
C SER A 5 -28.94 2.69 30.39
N CYS A 6 -28.52 3.27 31.52
CA CYS A 6 -27.12 3.40 31.92
C CYS A 6 -26.67 2.05 32.47
N GLU A 7 -25.59 1.46 31.94
CA GLU A 7 -24.89 0.40 32.66
C GLU A 7 -23.74 1.00 33.46
N VAL A 8 -24.10 1.26 34.72
CA VAL A 8 -23.23 1.53 35.85
C VAL A 8 -22.50 0.23 36.20
N TRP A 9 -21.16 0.26 36.21
CA TRP A 9 -20.38 -0.76 36.91
C TRP A 9 -20.48 -0.53 38.43
N PRO A 10 -20.79 -1.55 39.24
CA PRO A 10 -20.84 -1.41 40.68
C PRO A 10 -19.41 -1.34 41.22
N ALA A 11 -19.04 -0.19 41.77
CA ALA A 11 -17.99 -0.06 42.77
C ALA A 11 -18.66 0.15 44.14
N SER A 12 -19.14 -0.93 44.75
CA SER A 12 -19.26 -1.03 46.21
C SER A 12 -17.95 -1.66 46.69
N THR A 13 -17.07 -0.98 47.42
CA THR A 13 -17.33 -0.33 48.69
C THR A 13 -16.19 0.62 49.04
N GLY A 14 -16.53 1.86 49.41
CA GLY A 14 -15.96 2.48 50.60
C GLY A 14 -14.75 3.42 50.44
N ALA A 15 -14.98 4.66 50.88
CA ALA A 15 -14.02 5.62 51.44
C ALA A 15 -13.29 6.58 50.48
N THR A 16 -13.86 7.80 50.41
CA THR A 16 -13.20 9.10 50.68
C THR A 16 -11.70 9.18 50.40
N VAL A 17 -11.32 10.01 49.42
CA VAL A 17 -10.53 11.25 49.61
C VAL A 17 -10.38 11.90 48.22
N GLY A 18 -10.63 13.21 48.15
CA GLY A 18 -10.35 13.99 46.95
C GLY A 18 -8.88 13.90 46.57
N LEU A 19 -8.63 13.40 45.36
CA LEU A 19 -7.41 13.72 44.63
C LEU A 19 -7.80 14.08 43.20
N ILE A 20 -7.62 15.36 42.87
CA ILE A 20 -7.25 15.75 41.51
C ILE A 20 -5.87 15.13 41.28
N ALA A 21 -5.84 13.87 40.84
CA ALA A 21 -4.61 13.23 40.43
C ALA A 21 -4.29 13.75 39.01
N CYS A 22 -3.51 14.83 38.97
CA CYS A 22 -2.77 15.20 37.77
C CYS A 22 -1.77 14.07 37.50
N ALA A 23 -2.05 13.20 36.53
CA ALA A 23 -1.09 12.20 36.06
C ALA A 23 0.06 12.94 35.37
N THR A 24 1.02 13.35 36.20
CA THR A 24 2.35 13.78 35.83
C THR A 24 3.11 12.54 35.34
N GLY A 25 3.44 12.54 34.04
CA GLY A 25 4.50 11.71 33.48
C GLY A 25 4.19 10.23 33.26
N SER A 26 3.78 9.88 32.04
CA SER A 26 4.27 8.66 31.39
C SER A 26 4.21 8.81 29.88
N ARG A 27 5.40 9.04 29.32
CA ARG A 27 5.70 9.12 27.90
C ARG A 27 5.64 7.69 27.33
N ALA A 28 4.48 7.21 26.90
CA ALA A 28 4.41 6.07 25.99
C ALA A 28 3.01 5.89 25.38
N SER A 29 2.99 5.72 24.06
CA SER A 29 1.90 5.10 23.29
C SER A 29 0.67 5.95 22.93
N ILE A 30 0.92 7.15 22.40
CA ILE A 30 0.12 7.62 21.24
C ILE A 30 0.57 6.78 20.05
N LYS A 31 0.07 5.55 19.94
CA LYS A 31 0.33 4.70 18.76
C LYS A 31 -0.65 5.12 17.66
N SER A 32 -0.39 6.31 17.15
CA SER A 32 -0.73 6.85 15.83
C SER A 32 -1.18 5.76 14.85
N ARG A 33 -2.50 5.57 14.73
CA ARG A 33 -3.11 4.67 13.74
C ARG A 33 -3.86 5.48 12.70
N CYS A 34 -3.05 6.17 11.90
CA CYS A 34 -3.28 6.98 10.69
C CYS A 34 -2.09 7.96 10.73
N ILE A 35 -1.16 8.08 9.78
CA ILE A 35 -1.31 8.77 8.49
C ILE A 35 -0.22 8.30 7.48
N ILE A 36 0.08 7.00 7.39
CA ILE A 36 0.95 6.49 6.31
C ILE A 36 0.40 5.17 5.74
N SER A 37 -0.83 5.19 5.24
CA SER A 37 -1.44 4.03 4.58
C SER A 37 -1.03 3.90 3.10
N SER A 38 -0.30 4.86 2.52
CA SER A 38 -0.12 4.97 1.07
C SER A 38 1.31 4.68 0.60
N PHE A 39 1.80 3.47 0.83
CA PHE A 39 2.96 2.91 0.10
C PHE A 39 2.84 1.38 -0.07
N ARG A 40 1.61 0.85 -0.16
CA ARG A 40 1.40 -0.60 -0.26
C ARG A 40 1.73 -1.18 -1.64
N HIS A 41 1.73 -0.35 -2.69
CA HIS A 41 1.80 -0.84 -4.07
C HIS A 41 3.17 -1.45 -4.45
N ILE A 42 4.28 -0.90 -3.97
CA ILE A 42 5.62 -1.44 -4.31
C ILE A 42 5.86 -2.80 -3.64
N THR A 43 5.38 -2.98 -2.41
CA THR A 43 5.48 -4.26 -1.70
C THR A 43 4.66 -5.34 -2.39
N SER A 44 3.50 -4.99 -2.95
CA SER A 44 2.68 -5.93 -3.72
C SER A 44 3.33 -6.34 -5.04
N LEU A 45 4.03 -5.43 -5.73
CA LEU A 45 4.74 -5.76 -6.97
C LEU A 45 5.94 -6.68 -6.72
N LYS A 46 6.66 -6.49 -5.60
CA LYS A 46 7.72 -7.41 -5.18
C LYS A 46 7.17 -8.80 -4.93
N SER A 47 6.04 -8.92 -4.23
CA SER A 47 5.32 -10.17 -4.03
C SER A 47 4.91 -10.86 -5.35
N VAL A 48 4.39 -10.10 -6.32
CA VAL A 48 4.07 -10.63 -7.66
C VAL A 48 5.31 -11.20 -8.36
N TRP A 49 6.46 -10.53 -8.22
CA TRP A 49 7.71 -10.99 -8.83
C TRP A 49 8.35 -12.19 -8.12
N CYS A 50 7.94 -12.46 -6.89
CA CYS A 50 8.36 -13.62 -6.12
C CYS A 50 7.54 -14.87 -6.40
N ALA A 51 6.34 -14.75 -6.98
CA ALA A 51 5.50 -15.89 -7.32
C ALA A 51 6.14 -16.79 -8.40
N ASP A 52 5.83 -18.09 -8.33
CA ASP A 52 6.28 -19.06 -9.33
C ASP A 52 5.63 -18.78 -10.69
N ASP A 53 4.31 -18.55 -10.71
CA ASP A 53 3.57 -18.08 -11.88
C ASP A 53 3.34 -16.56 -11.79
N ARG A 54 4.23 -15.80 -12.43
CA ARG A 54 4.15 -14.33 -12.50
C ARG A 54 2.93 -13.84 -13.27
N ASN A 55 2.46 -14.58 -14.28
CA ASN A 55 1.34 -14.17 -15.12
C ASN A 55 0.03 -14.27 -14.35
N LYS A 56 -0.14 -15.34 -13.59
CA LYS A 56 -1.27 -15.48 -12.66
C LYS A 56 -1.20 -14.44 -11.54
N ALA A 57 -0.03 -14.30 -10.91
CA ALA A 57 0.15 -13.37 -9.80
C ALA A 57 -0.13 -11.90 -10.18
N ILE A 58 0.31 -11.44 -11.36
CA ILE A 58 0.00 -10.08 -11.81
C ILE A 58 -1.47 -9.92 -12.18
N THR A 59 -2.11 -10.97 -12.72
CA THR A 59 -3.54 -10.98 -13.01
C THR A 59 -4.35 -10.87 -11.72
N ASP A 60 -4.00 -11.61 -10.70
CA ASP A 60 -4.64 -11.54 -9.38
C ASP A 60 -4.43 -10.16 -8.74
N ALA A 61 -3.21 -9.63 -8.76
CA ALA A 61 -2.92 -8.30 -8.25
C ALA A 61 -3.72 -7.19 -8.98
N LYS A 62 -3.85 -7.27 -10.31
CA LYS A 62 -4.68 -6.32 -11.09
C LYS A 62 -6.16 -6.42 -10.76
N ASN A 63 -6.63 -7.60 -10.36
CA ASN A 63 -8.00 -7.83 -9.91
C ASN A 63 -8.20 -7.57 -8.40
N SER A 64 -7.25 -6.88 -7.75
CA SER A 64 -7.28 -6.60 -6.31
C SER A 64 -7.27 -7.84 -5.40
N ARG A 65 -6.80 -8.99 -5.90
CA ARG A 65 -6.62 -10.23 -5.14
C ARG A 65 -5.16 -10.37 -4.69
N PHE A 66 -4.87 -10.00 -3.45
CA PHE A 66 -3.51 -10.05 -2.88
C PHE A 66 -3.29 -11.17 -1.87
N GLU A 67 -4.35 -11.86 -1.42
CA GLU A 67 -4.35 -12.84 -0.32
C GLU A 67 -3.52 -14.10 -0.61
N GLY A 68 -3.30 -14.43 -1.88
CA GLY A 68 -2.53 -15.60 -2.31
C GLY A 68 -1.09 -15.30 -2.75
N LEU A 69 -0.62 -14.06 -2.59
CA LEU A 69 0.72 -13.69 -3.06
C LEU A 69 1.79 -13.99 -2.00
N PRO A 70 2.97 -14.49 -2.41
CA PRO A 70 4.07 -14.77 -1.48
C PRO A 70 4.64 -13.47 -0.90
N PRO A 71 5.44 -13.56 0.19
CA PRO A 71 6.19 -12.42 0.69
C PRO A 71 7.14 -11.86 -0.39
N GLY A 72 7.30 -10.54 -0.41
CA GLY A 72 8.09 -9.83 -1.41
C GLY A 72 9.62 -9.90 -1.23
N ASP A 73 10.10 -10.72 -0.30
CA ASP A 73 11.50 -10.80 0.11
C ASP A 73 12.24 -11.95 -0.60
N CYS A 74 12.23 -11.93 -1.93
CA CYS A 74 12.98 -12.88 -2.75
C CYS A 74 14.06 -12.18 -3.58
N ALA A 75 15.11 -12.90 -3.96
CA ALA A 75 16.21 -12.34 -4.78
C ALA A 75 15.72 -11.72 -6.11
N ARG A 76 14.65 -12.27 -6.69
CA ARG A 76 14.07 -11.78 -7.95
C ARG A 76 13.38 -10.42 -7.80
N ALA A 77 12.92 -10.07 -6.59
CA ALA A 77 12.25 -8.79 -6.33
C ALA A 77 13.17 -7.57 -6.47
N ALA A 78 14.50 -7.76 -6.41
CA ALA A 78 15.48 -6.70 -6.59
C ALA A 78 15.41 -6.01 -7.97
N ILE A 79 14.78 -6.64 -8.97
CA ILE A 79 14.56 -6.01 -10.27
C ILE A 79 13.50 -4.90 -10.22
N ILE A 80 12.58 -4.94 -9.26
CA ILE A 80 11.53 -3.91 -9.11
C ILE A 80 12.17 -2.57 -8.70
N ASP A 81 13.08 -2.61 -7.73
CA ASP A 81 13.80 -1.41 -7.29
C ASP A 81 14.68 -0.87 -8.42
N ARG A 82 15.38 -1.76 -9.15
CA ARG A 82 16.15 -1.36 -10.34
C ARG A 82 15.28 -0.75 -11.42
N GLY A 83 14.13 -1.34 -11.71
CA GLY A 83 13.18 -0.84 -12.72
C GLY A 83 12.66 0.55 -12.37
N TYR A 84 12.33 0.79 -11.10
CA TYR A 84 11.94 2.10 -10.61
C TYR A 84 13.06 3.15 -10.79
N LEU A 85 14.29 2.81 -10.40
CA LEU A 85 15.44 3.70 -10.56
C LEU A 85 15.75 4.02 -12.03
N VAL A 86 15.74 3.01 -12.89
CA VAL A 86 15.96 3.20 -14.34
C VAL A 86 14.84 4.04 -14.94
N GLY A 87 13.58 3.81 -14.57
CA GLY A 87 12.46 4.62 -15.02
C GLY A 87 12.63 6.09 -14.68
N ASN A 88 13.09 6.40 -13.46
CA ASN A 88 13.40 7.77 -13.04
C ASN A 88 14.54 8.39 -13.86
N GLN A 89 15.58 7.61 -14.20
CA GLN A 89 16.71 8.08 -15.02
C GLN A 89 16.30 8.38 -16.47
N VAL A 90 15.38 7.58 -17.03
CA VAL A 90 14.78 7.79 -18.36
C VAL A 90 13.76 8.94 -18.35
N GLY A 91 13.50 9.51 -17.16
CA GLY A 91 12.58 10.63 -16.98
C GLY A 91 11.11 10.21 -17.09
N ILE A 92 10.78 8.96 -16.76
CA ILE A 92 9.39 8.50 -16.68
C ILE A 92 8.75 9.14 -15.44
N ARG A 93 7.72 9.97 -15.65
CA ARG A 93 7.07 10.73 -14.57
C ARG A 93 5.78 10.08 -14.05
N GLY A 94 5.24 9.13 -14.80
CA GLY A 94 4.00 8.44 -14.47
C GLY A 94 3.86 7.13 -15.24
N ALA A 95 3.03 6.23 -14.72
CA ALA A 95 2.63 5.00 -15.39
C ALA A 95 1.17 5.14 -15.89
N PRO A 96 0.79 4.50 -17.01
CA PRO A 96 1.62 3.69 -17.91
C PRO A 96 2.55 4.54 -18.78
N ALA A 97 3.75 4.00 -19.06
CA ALA A 97 4.71 4.57 -20.01
C ALA A 97 5.30 3.44 -20.84
N LEU A 98 5.38 3.62 -22.15
CA LEU A 98 5.93 2.66 -23.11
C LEU A 98 7.19 3.24 -23.73
N ILE A 99 8.19 2.40 -23.94
CA ILE A 99 9.44 2.76 -24.60
C ILE A 99 9.53 1.92 -25.88
N LYS A 100 9.59 2.58 -27.03
CA LYS A 100 9.71 1.94 -28.33
C LYS A 100 11.13 1.42 -28.55
N SER A 101 11.29 0.47 -29.48
CA SER A 101 12.60 -0.08 -29.85
C SER A 101 13.58 0.98 -30.39
N ASN A 102 13.05 2.06 -30.97
CA ASN A 102 13.83 3.21 -31.44
C ASN A 102 14.22 4.20 -30.31
N GLY A 103 13.83 3.94 -29.06
CA GLY A 103 14.13 4.79 -27.90
C GLY A 103 13.13 5.92 -27.63
N GLU A 104 12.13 6.11 -28.49
CA GLU A 104 11.06 7.09 -28.26
C GLU A 104 10.12 6.62 -27.14
N LYS A 105 9.63 7.57 -26.34
CA LYS A 105 8.78 7.33 -25.18
C LYS A 105 7.35 7.75 -25.47
N ILE A 106 6.39 6.86 -25.20
CA ILE A 106 4.96 7.16 -25.17
C ILE A 106 4.55 7.21 -23.70
N GLU A 107 4.35 8.40 -23.18
CA GLU A 107 3.92 8.63 -21.81
C GLU A 107 2.39 8.77 -21.75
N GLY A 108 1.76 8.06 -20.82
CA GLY A 108 0.31 8.04 -20.68
C GLY A 108 -0.37 6.84 -21.33
N TYR A 109 -1.67 6.71 -21.08
CA TYR A 109 -2.49 5.64 -21.64
C TYR A 109 -2.90 5.97 -23.07
N VAL A 110 -2.62 5.05 -24.00
CA VAL A 110 -3.04 5.12 -25.40
C VAL A 110 -3.90 3.88 -25.71
N PRO A 111 -5.13 4.04 -26.23
CA PRO A 111 -5.97 2.91 -26.65
C PRO A 111 -5.32 2.07 -27.76
N TYR A 112 -5.64 0.78 -27.81
CA TYR A 112 -5.00 -0.15 -28.75
C TYR A 112 -5.16 0.25 -30.23
N LEU A 113 -6.31 0.81 -30.62
CA LEU A 113 -6.58 1.24 -32.00
C LEU A 113 -5.63 2.34 -32.47
N GLU A 114 -5.22 3.21 -31.56
CA GLU A 114 -4.29 4.31 -31.84
C GLU A 114 -2.82 3.89 -31.63
N LEU A 115 -2.57 2.93 -30.74
CA LEU A 115 -1.22 2.48 -30.40
C LEU A 115 -0.60 1.60 -31.50
N ILE A 116 -1.37 0.68 -32.09
CA ILE A 116 -0.88 -0.25 -33.13
C ILE A 116 -0.20 0.49 -34.30
N PRO A 117 -0.83 1.49 -34.95
CA PRO A 117 -0.21 2.18 -36.09
C PRO A 117 1.03 3.00 -35.70
N GLN A 118 1.22 3.33 -34.41
CA GLN A 118 2.42 4.03 -33.92
C GLN A 118 3.61 3.08 -33.67
N LEU A 119 3.35 1.78 -33.47
CA LEU A 119 4.37 0.76 -33.18
C LEU A 119 4.87 0.03 -34.43
N LEU A 120 4.12 0.05 -35.53
CA LEU A 120 4.44 -0.65 -36.79
C LEU A 120 5.21 0.22 -37.79
N GLN A 121 5.74 1.36 -37.36
CA GLN A 121 6.56 2.29 -38.16
C GLN A 121 8.04 1.98 -37.95
#